data_AF-A0A963FCL3-F1
#
_entry.id   AF-A0A963FCL3-F1
#
_cell.length_a   1.000
_cell.length_b   1.000
_cell.length_c   1.000
_cell.angle_alpha   90.00
_cell.angle_beta   90.00
_cell.angle_gamma   90.00
#
_symmetry.space_group_name_H-M   'P 1'
#
loop_
_entity.id
_entity.type
_entity.pdbx_description
1 polymer ?
#
loop_
_entity_poly.entity_id
_entity_poly.type
_entity_poly.pdbx_seq_one_letter_code
_entity_poly.pdbx_strand_id
1 'polypeptide(L)'
;MCFKRIYTLKPLLLILGMLLLGTAHAEFGVNFPEPAGELAQDIYDVHMLTMQVATFLLIIVFSIVLYSIYFHRKSRGYPADQNFHNTWFGHWSWVIVPVMVLGVDFTIAHNANNVLKTVWEVPHEKE
;
A
#
# COMPACT_ATOMS: atom_id res chain seq x y z
N MET A 1 41.50 -43.00 7.83
CA MET A 1 41.04 -41.61 7.62
C MET A 1 39.62 -41.49 7.02
N CYS A 2 38.72 -42.49 7.13
CA CYS A 2 37.43 -42.50 6.40
C CYS A 2 36.14 -42.30 7.25
N PHE A 3 36.22 -42.01 8.55
CA PHE A 3 35.03 -41.91 9.41
C PHE A 3 34.57 -40.46 9.71
N LYS A 4 35.45 -39.47 9.48
CA LYS A 4 35.15 -38.05 9.80
C LYS A 4 34.18 -37.40 8.82
N ARG A 5 34.08 -37.89 7.57
CA ARG A 5 33.25 -37.32 6.49
C ARG A 5 31.75 -37.44 6.75
N ILE A 6 31.32 -38.46 7.51
CA ILE A 6 29.91 -38.70 7.85
C ILE A 6 29.38 -37.73 8.92
N TYR A 7 30.23 -37.28 9.85
CA TYR A 7 29.82 -36.34 10.91
C TYR A 7 29.76 -34.88 10.43
N THR A 8 30.47 -34.51 9.36
CA THR A 8 30.43 -33.15 8.78
C THR A 8 29.28 -32.93 7.79
N LEU A 9 28.77 -34.01 7.17
CA LEU A 9 27.67 -33.92 6.19
C LEU A 9 26.28 -33.84 6.85
N LYS A 10 26.10 -34.46 8.03
CA LYS A 10 24.83 -34.42 8.79
C LYS A 10 24.38 -33.02 9.25
N PRO A 11 25.24 -32.12 9.79
CA PRO A 11 24.79 -30.79 10.18
C PRO A 11 24.45 -29.91 8.98
N LEU A 12 25.12 -30.10 7.84
CA LEU A 12 24.81 -29.37 6.60
C LEU A 12 23.42 -29.73 6.06
N LEU A 13 23.04 -31.01 6.14
CA LEU A 13 21.73 -31.50 5.72
C LEU A 13 20.60 -31.03 6.66
N LEU A 14 20.88 -30.88 7.96
CA LEU A 14 19.96 -30.28 8.93
C LEU A 14 19.75 -28.76 8.70
N ILE A 15 20.81 -28.02 8.40
CA ILE A 15 20.72 -26.57 8.11
C ILE A 15 19.96 -26.33 6.79
N LEU A 16 20.23 -27.13 5.77
CA LEU A 16 19.47 -27.07 4.51
C LEU A 16 18.00 -27.45 4.71
N GLY A 17 17.71 -28.45 5.55
CA GLY A 17 16.35 -28.81 5.94
C GLY A 17 15.62 -27.66 6.66
N MET A 18 16.30 -26.96 7.57
CA MET A 18 15.73 -25.78 8.25
C MET A 18 15.51 -24.59 7.32
N LEU A 19 16.37 -24.38 6.32
CA LEU A 19 16.20 -23.35 5.30
C LEU A 19 15.05 -23.64 4.32
N LEU A 20 14.68 -24.92 4.17
CA LEU A 20 13.55 -25.38 3.34
C LEU A 20 12.23 -25.48 4.12
N LEU A 21 12.25 -25.39 5.44
CA LEU A 21 11.03 -25.26 6.24
C LEU A 21 10.48 -23.84 6.04
N GLY A 22 9.39 -23.75 5.28
CA GLY A 22 8.65 -22.50 5.10
C GLY A 22 8.22 -21.91 6.45
N THR A 23 8.20 -20.58 6.52
CA THR A 23 7.67 -19.85 7.66
C THR A 23 6.17 -20.12 7.76
N ALA A 24 5.73 -20.73 8.87
CA ALA A 24 4.31 -20.82 9.19
C ALA A 24 3.80 -19.40 9.49
N HIS A 25 3.19 -18.77 8.49
CA HIS A 25 2.54 -17.47 8.66
C HIS A 25 1.17 -17.70 9.29
N ALA A 26 1.07 -17.49 10.60
CA ALA A 26 -0.23 -17.28 11.23
C ALA A 26 -0.77 -15.93 10.76
N GLU A 27 -1.98 -15.92 10.22
CA GLU A 27 -2.62 -14.69 9.77
C GLU A 27 -3.02 -13.83 10.98
N PHE A 28 -2.57 -12.58 11.00
CA PHE A 28 -2.85 -11.65 12.10
C PHE A 28 -4.30 -11.13 12.11
N GLY A 29 -5.10 -11.46 11.10
CA GLY A 29 -6.50 -11.01 10.99
C GLY A 29 -6.65 -9.49 10.85
N VAL A 30 -5.67 -8.84 10.21
CA VAL A 30 -5.64 -7.37 10.03
C VAL A 30 -6.49 -6.89 8.85
N ASN A 31 -7.03 -7.81 8.06
CA ASN A 31 -7.90 -7.55 6.91
C ASN A 31 -9.35 -7.95 7.24
N PHE A 32 -10.28 -7.65 6.33
CA PHE A 32 -11.63 -8.16 6.41
C PHE A 32 -11.68 -9.69 6.36
N PRO A 33 -12.68 -10.31 7.01
CA PRO A 33 -12.90 -11.75 6.92
C PRO A 33 -13.23 -12.16 5.48
N GLU A 34 -13.09 -13.45 5.19
CA GLU A 34 -13.42 -14.01 3.88
C GLU A 34 -14.86 -13.65 3.47
N PRO A 35 -15.08 -13.14 2.24
CA PRO A 35 -16.41 -12.76 1.79
C PRO A 35 -17.38 -13.93 1.74
N ALA A 36 -18.54 -13.78 2.37
CA ALA A 36 -19.56 -14.84 2.45
C ALA A 36 -20.53 -14.86 1.25
N GLY A 37 -20.36 -13.98 0.25
CA GLY A 37 -21.23 -13.88 -0.92
C GLY A 37 -20.71 -12.90 -1.96
N GLU A 38 -21.33 -12.88 -3.14
CA GLU A 38 -20.87 -12.09 -4.30
C GLU A 38 -20.78 -10.59 -4.00
N LEU A 39 -21.82 -10.01 -3.40
CA LEU A 39 -21.78 -8.59 -3.01
C LEU A 39 -20.68 -8.29 -1.98
N ALA A 40 -20.42 -9.22 -1.07
CA ALA A 40 -19.34 -9.06 -0.09
C ALA A 40 -17.97 -9.13 -0.77
N GLN A 41 -17.83 -9.94 -1.82
CA GLN A 41 -16.61 -10.02 -2.63
C GLN A 41 -16.36 -8.69 -3.37
N ASP A 42 -17.40 -8.12 -3.98
CA ASP A 42 -17.29 -6.83 -4.68
C ASP A 42 -16.85 -5.70 -3.74
N ILE A 43 -17.40 -5.65 -2.52
CA ILE A 43 -17.00 -4.69 -1.49
C ILE A 43 -15.55 -4.93 -1.06
N TYR A 44 -15.17 -6.19 -0.86
CA TYR A 44 -13.80 -6.56 -0.50
C TYR A 44 -12.80 -6.12 -1.59
N ASP A 45 -13.11 -6.31 -2.86
CA ASP A 45 -12.23 -5.94 -3.96
C ASP A 45 -12.06 -4.42 -4.07
N VAL A 46 -13.13 -3.65 -3.88
CA VAL A 46 -13.06 -2.17 -3.80
C VAL A 46 -12.22 -1.72 -2.60
N HIS A 47 -12.38 -2.38 -1.45
CA HIS A 47 -11.56 -2.11 -0.27
C HIS A 47 -10.07 -2.36 -0.57
N MET A 48 -9.73 -3.52 -1.13
CA MET A 48 -8.36 -3.89 -1.42
C MET A 48 -7.70 -2.97 -2.44
N LEU A 49 -8.44 -2.56 -3.48
CA LEU A 49 -7.96 -1.56 -4.43
C LEU A 49 -7.65 -0.23 -3.72
N THR A 50 -8.59 0.26 -2.90
CA THR A 50 -8.44 1.52 -2.18
C THR A 50 -7.25 1.49 -1.21
N MET A 51 -7.10 0.40 -0.46
CA MET A 51 -5.98 0.19 0.47
C MET A 51 -4.65 0.15 -0.26
N GLN A 52 -4.58 -0.49 -1.42
CA GLN A 52 -3.37 -0.55 -2.23
C GLN A 52 -2.98 0.85 -2.72
N VAL A 53 -3.93 1.62 -3.28
CA VAL A 53 -3.69 2.99 -3.75
C VAL A 53 -3.25 3.90 -2.60
N ALA A 54 -3.95 3.86 -1.46
CA ALA A 54 -3.61 4.66 -0.29
C ALA A 54 -2.19 4.36 0.22
N THR A 55 -1.80 3.08 0.23
CA THR A 55 -0.45 2.64 0.64
C THR A 55 0.62 3.19 -0.32
N PHE A 56 0.39 3.16 -1.63
CA PHE A 56 1.32 3.74 -2.59
C PHE A 56 1.47 5.26 -2.43
N LEU A 57 0.36 5.99 -2.27
CA LEU A 57 0.40 7.44 -2.03
C LEU A 57 1.12 7.78 -0.73
N LEU A 58 0.88 7.00 0.32
CA LEU A 58 1.58 7.15 1.60
C LEU A 58 3.09 7.04 1.41
N ILE A 59 3.56 5.99 0.72
CA ILE A 59 5.00 5.77 0.46
C ILE A 59 5.58 6.94 -0.34
N ILE A 60 4.88 7.42 -1.37
CA ILE A 60 5.34 8.54 -2.21
C ILE A 60 5.49 9.81 -1.36
N VAL A 61 4.46 10.19 -0.62
CA VAL A 61 4.47 11.41 0.21
C VAL A 61 5.52 11.31 1.32
N PHE A 62 5.58 10.18 2.03
CA PHE A 62 6.60 9.97 3.05
C PHE A 62 8.01 10.04 2.47
N SER A 63 8.24 9.50 1.27
CA SER A 63 9.54 9.58 0.62
C SER A 63 9.93 11.04 0.32
N ILE A 64 9.01 11.85 -0.19
CA ILE A 64 9.23 13.28 -0.47
C ILE A 64 9.53 14.04 0.84
N VAL A 65 8.77 13.78 1.91
CA VAL A 65 8.95 14.45 3.20
C VAL A 65 10.28 14.04 3.85
N LEU A 66 10.59 12.75 3.88
CA LEU A 66 11.86 12.24 4.42
C LEU A 66 13.06 12.77 3.65
N TYR A 67 12.98 12.80 2.31
CA TYR A 67 13.99 13.42 1.46
C TYR A 67 14.17 14.91 1.79
N SER A 68 13.05 15.64 1.90
CA SER A 68 13.05 17.07 2.21
C SER A 68 13.74 17.36 3.54
N ILE A 69 13.43 16.58 4.58
CA ILE A 69 14.04 16.71 5.91
C ILE A 69 15.53 16.37 5.87
N TYR A 70 15.93 15.29 5.19
CA TYR A 70 17.33 14.87 5.17
C TYR A 70 18.23 15.84 4.40
N PHE A 71 17.75 16.34 3.26
CA PHE A 71 18.53 17.17 2.35
C PHE A 71 18.50 18.66 2.74
N HIS A 72 17.30 19.23 2.95
CA HIS A 72 17.11 20.68 3.18
C HIS A 72 17.24 21.10 4.67
N ARG A 73 17.93 20.30 5.49
CA ARG A 73 18.11 20.61 6.91
C ARG A 73 19.03 21.82 7.13
N LYS A 74 18.72 22.61 8.15
CA LYS A 74 19.50 23.77 8.61
C LYS A 74 20.98 23.45 8.85
N SER A 75 21.31 22.27 9.37
CA SER A 75 22.70 21.90 9.67
C SER A 75 23.58 21.74 8.42
N ARG A 76 23.01 21.68 7.21
CA ARG A 76 23.75 21.72 5.94
C ARG A 76 23.83 23.13 5.33
N GLY A 77 23.37 24.17 6.05
CA GLY A 77 23.42 25.55 5.59
C GLY A 77 22.24 25.98 4.70
N TYR A 78 21.19 25.16 4.58
CA TYR A 78 19.98 25.56 3.84
C TYR A 78 19.20 26.66 4.60
N PRO A 79 18.95 27.83 3.98
CA PRO A 79 18.06 28.85 4.52
C PRO A 79 16.59 28.45 4.31
N ALA A 80 15.72 28.78 5.26
CA ALA A 80 14.28 28.52 5.14
C ALA A 80 13.63 29.54 4.19
N ASP A 81 12.95 29.06 3.15
CA ASP A 81 12.16 29.92 2.27
C ASP A 81 10.92 30.46 3.01
N GLN A 82 10.76 31.78 3.02
CA GLN A 82 9.62 32.47 3.64
C GLN A 82 8.57 32.92 2.61
N ASN A 83 8.87 32.81 1.32
CA ASN A 83 8.07 33.41 0.25
C ASN A 83 7.42 32.39 -0.68
N PHE A 84 7.53 31.09 -0.40
CA PHE A 84 6.97 30.02 -1.23
C PHE A 84 5.55 30.33 -1.71
N HIS A 85 4.67 30.70 -0.77
CA HIS A 85 3.25 30.98 -1.02
C HIS A 85 2.97 32.27 -1.79
N ASN A 86 3.96 33.13 -2.03
CA ASN A 86 3.85 34.34 -2.85
C ASN A 86 4.43 34.15 -4.25
N THR A 87 5.16 33.06 -4.47
CA THR A 87 5.72 32.75 -5.77
C THR A 87 4.68 32.14 -6.68
N TRP A 88 4.84 32.35 -7.98
CA TRP A 88 4.09 31.63 -9.01
C TRP A 88 4.14 30.11 -8.80
N PHE A 89 5.31 29.59 -8.43
CA PHE A 89 5.49 28.16 -8.18
C PHE A 89 4.64 27.65 -7.02
N GLY A 90 4.62 28.36 -5.88
CA GLY A 90 3.80 27.97 -4.73
C GLY A 90 2.31 27.95 -5.07
N HIS A 91 1.81 29.03 -5.70
CA HIS A 91 0.41 29.16 -6.11
C HIS A 91 -0.09 27.98 -6.93
N TRP A 92 0.66 27.59 -7.95
CA TRP A 92 0.23 26.51 -8.85
C TRP A 92 0.47 25.13 -8.26
N SER A 93 1.55 24.94 -7.50
CA SER A 93 1.86 23.63 -6.90
C SER A 93 0.73 23.14 -5.99
N TRP A 94 0.17 24.01 -5.16
CA TRP A 94 -0.92 23.61 -4.26
C TRP A 94 -2.25 23.36 -4.96
N VAL A 95 -2.46 23.84 -6.19
CA VAL A 95 -3.68 23.54 -6.96
C VAL A 95 -3.50 22.24 -7.74
N ILE A 96 -2.35 22.11 -8.39
CA ILE A 96 -2.06 20.98 -9.28
C ILE A 96 -1.96 19.67 -8.48
N VAL A 97 -1.31 19.69 -7.30
CA VAL A 97 -1.13 18.46 -6.49
C VAL A 97 -2.47 17.87 -6.03
N PRO A 98 -3.40 18.62 -5.40
CA PRO A 98 -4.73 18.11 -5.08
C PRO A 98 -5.53 17.65 -6.30
N VAL A 99 -5.45 18.37 -7.42
CA VAL A 99 -6.15 17.97 -8.66
C VAL A 99 -5.64 16.62 -9.18
N MET A 100 -4.32 16.36 -9.13
CA MET A 100 -3.75 15.07 -9.51
C MET A 100 -4.23 13.93 -8.58
N VAL A 101 -4.27 14.17 -7.26
CA VAL A 101 -4.77 13.19 -6.29
C VAL A 101 -6.27 12.90 -6.52
N LEU A 102 -7.07 13.93 -6.79
CA LEU A 102 -8.50 13.77 -7.13
C LEU A 102 -8.70 12.93 -8.40
N GLY A 103 -7.82 13.03 -9.39
CA GLY A 103 -7.86 12.18 -10.58
C GLY A 103 -7.68 10.69 -10.25
N VAL A 104 -6.81 10.38 -9.30
CA VAL A 104 -6.64 9.00 -8.79
C VAL A 104 -7.88 8.57 -8.02
N ASP A 105 -8.40 9.42 -7.13
CA ASP A 105 -9.62 9.15 -6.36
C ASP A 105 -10.84 8.90 -7.26
N PHE A 106 -10.96 9.61 -8.38
CA PHE A 106 -12.03 9.37 -9.34
C PHE A 106 -12.01 7.95 -9.92
N THR A 107 -10.82 7.34 -10.03
CA THR A 107 -10.67 5.94 -10.46
C THR A 107 -11.24 4.98 -9.42
N ILE A 108 -10.98 5.23 -8.13
CA ILE A 108 -11.53 4.44 -7.03
C ILE A 108 -13.06 4.63 -6.96
N ALA A 109 -13.51 5.88 -7.03
CA ALA A 109 -14.93 6.24 -6.98
C ALA A 109 -15.72 5.58 -8.11
N HIS A 110 -15.15 5.46 -9.31
CA HIS A 110 -15.80 4.76 -10.42
C HIS A 110 -16.11 3.30 -10.08
N ASN A 111 -15.13 2.56 -9.56
CA ASN A 111 -15.30 1.16 -9.18
C ASN A 111 -16.29 1.02 -8.02
N ALA A 112 -16.19 1.88 -7.02
CA ALA A 112 -17.11 1.89 -5.88
C ALA A 112 -18.56 2.19 -6.29
N ASN A 113 -18.77 3.10 -7.26
CA ASN A 113 -20.11 3.42 -7.75
C ASN A 113 -20.80 2.24 -8.44
N ASN A 114 -20.04 1.33 -9.06
CA ASN A 114 -20.61 0.13 -9.68
C ASN A 114 -21.14 -0.83 -8.61
N VAL A 115 -20.40 -1.00 -7.52
CA VAL A 115 -20.83 -1.80 -6.35
C VAL A 115 -21.98 -1.12 -5.61
N LEU A 116 -21.96 0.21 -5.47
CA LEU A 116 -23.03 0.93 -4.77
C LEU A 116 -24.40 0.76 -5.46
N LYS A 117 -24.42 0.69 -6.79
CA LYS A 117 -25.65 0.45 -7.55
C LYS A 117 -26.27 -0.91 -7.22
N THR A 118 -25.45 -1.95 -7.04
CA THR A 118 -25.97 -3.28 -6.70
C THR A 118 -26.54 -3.35 -5.28
N VAL A 119 -26.06 -2.52 -4.36
CA VAL A 119 -26.60 -2.41 -2.99
C VAL A 119 -27.91 -1.64 -2.94
N TRP A 120 -28.03 -0.59 -3.76
CA TRP A 120 -29.16 0.33 -3.70
C TRP A 120 -30.32 -0.08 -4.62
N GLU A 121 -30.06 -0.85 -5.68
CA GLU A 121 -31.10 -1.37 -6.55
C GLU A 121 -31.90 -2.46 -5.82
N VAL A 122 -33.15 -2.13 -5.47
CA VAL A 122 -34.11 -3.09 -4.91
C VAL A 122 -34.37 -4.16 -5.97
N PRO A 123 -34.25 -5.47 -5.67
CA PRO A 123 -34.55 -6.52 -6.62
C PRO A 123 -35.99 -6.37 -7.09
N HIS A 124 -36.18 -6.00 -8.36
CA HIS A 124 -37.50 -6.02 -8.96
C HIS A 124 -37.92 -7.48 -9.06
N GLU A 125 -38.88 -7.85 -8.23
CA GLU A 125 -39.55 -9.14 -8.28
C GLU A 125 -40.00 -9.43 -9.71
N LYS A 126 -39.62 -10.59 -10.23
CA LYS A 126 -39.96 -11.02 -11.58
C LYS A 126 -41.48 -11.23 -11.62
N GLU A 127 -42.21 -10.34 -12.30
CA GLU A 127 -43.54 -10.67 -12.85
C GLU A 127 -43.44 -11.84 -13.83
#